data_AF-B2TM96-F1
#
_entry.id   AF-B2TM96-F1
#
_cell.length_a   1.000
_cell.length_b   1.000
_cell.length_c   1.000
_cell.angle_alpha   90.00
_cell.angle_beta   90.00
_cell.angle_gamma   90.00
#
_symmetry.space_group_name_H-M   'P 1'
#
loop_
_entity.id
_entity.type
_entity.pdbx_description
1 polymer ?
#
loop_
_entity_poly.entity_id
_entity_poly.type
_entity_poly.pdbx_seq_one_letter_code
_entity_poly.pdbx_strand_id
1 'polypeptide(L)'
;MSSNKKHSEKHFKYKSRIEKKLYPALKNTIKGDVYGYIDEKGNLIIEPKFTRAYDFNKYGLAIVEENDKWGLINVKGEYVIKPIYDNINEFNEMRAIFNIKDYMGVLNEKGTVITKKKYNFISDYKDGRAVIAVSSDNGEYIYGYIDLYGKEIVSPKYSEANDFNNGVALVKSQEKSYSLINRSGQVLATYNYEYVAQYGDGLIVFANSYDGPFGFMDINGKEVIKPIYKQAQGFKNKVAIVTENDSYVGPYGVIDLNGRYIFQPIFSDVKILGEDRLALGMSIGEDKYLTRYIYAIGDTKGNKLTDFIYLVVGDYKDGLAYASDNENTFFIDKLGNEVKSLPIVNGSGELLIKNDLVYANIDYSPYYLDKSGKVIYKPNNVINLNKNYSVMKKRYKPNINYLIYNPVLNGVKNRSIQDEINIKLKEMSYFKPYGEDGKPKDVVISKDDVLTYDYYGNFSVKYFKKNLLILDLIGYYYTIGAAHGMPTTKTPSIDLVTGKFYTIGDLFMGGVNWLGELNKIIQKMINSDPQYEYVNKDAFKSIRIDQDFYIDGDNLYIYFPPYEIGPYAAGFITFKIPFSEISGMINKNGAFYLSFN
;
A
#
# COMPACT_ATOMS: atom_id res chain seq x y z
N MET A 1 -48.17 33.64 -19.44
CA MET A 1 -46.93 34.07 -18.76
C MET A 1 -46.63 33.09 -17.63
N SER A 2 -45.61 32.25 -17.78
CA SER A 2 -44.78 31.71 -16.70
C SER A 2 -43.71 30.84 -17.35
N SER A 3 -42.46 31.22 -17.12
CA SER A 3 -41.29 30.82 -17.89
C SER A 3 -40.75 29.45 -17.49
N ASN A 4 -40.76 28.50 -18.42
CA ASN A 4 -39.94 27.30 -18.36
C ASN A 4 -38.46 27.68 -18.58
N LYS A 5 -37.70 27.79 -17.48
CA LYS A 5 -36.23 27.86 -17.54
C LYS A 5 -35.65 26.45 -17.56
N LYS A 6 -35.11 26.09 -18.74
CA LYS A 6 -34.24 24.95 -19.03
C LYS A 6 -33.13 24.77 -17.97
N HIS A 7 -32.96 23.55 -17.47
CA HIS A 7 -31.64 23.04 -17.09
C HIS A 7 -31.20 22.04 -18.16
N SER A 8 -30.57 22.55 -19.22
CA SER A 8 -29.82 21.72 -20.15
C SER A 8 -28.57 21.22 -19.42
N GLU A 9 -28.42 19.91 -19.27
CA GLU A 9 -27.14 19.28 -18.97
C GLU A 9 -26.14 19.70 -20.05
N LYS A 10 -25.21 20.59 -19.68
CA LYS A 10 -24.10 20.94 -20.56
C LYS A 10 -23.17 19.73 -20.59
N HIS A 11 -23.28 18.93 -21.65
CA HIS A 11 -22.20 18.04 -22.06
C HIS A 11 -20.94 18.89 -22.25
N PHE A 12 -19.97 18.69 -21.36
CA PHE A 12 -18.67 19.34 -21.45
C PHE A 12 -17.94 18.84 -22.70
N LYS A 13 -17.97 19.63 -23.79
CA LYS A 13 -16.99 19.51 -24.88
C LYS A 13 -15.65 20.01 -24.34
N TYR A 14 -14.82 19.09 -23.86
CA TYR A 14 -13.49 19.40 -23.33
C TYR A 14 -12.52 19.74 -24.47
N LYS A 15 -12.04 20.99 -24.50
CA LYS A 15 -10.96 21.42 -25.39
C LYS A 15 -9.84 22.06 -24.55
N SER A 16 -8.91 21.22 -24.07
CA SER A 16 -7.50 21.55 -23.86
C SER A 16 -6.73 20.26 -23.60
N ARG A 17 -6.21 19.64 -24.66
CA ARG A 17 -5.22 18.56 -24.52
C ARG A 17 -3.96 19.17 -23.91
N ILE A 18 -3.48 18.60 -22.82
CA ILE A 18 -2.07 18.77 -22.46
C ILE A 18 -1.28 18.03 -23.55
N GLU A 19 -0.43 18.76 -24.27
CA GLU A 19 0.40 18.16 -25.32
C GLU A 19 1.57 17.35 -24.78
N LYS A 20 1.96 17.54 -23.51
CA LYS A 20 3.08 16.83 -22.89
C LYS A 20 2.62 15.98 -21.70
N LYS A 21 2.53 14.67 -21.90
CA LYS A 21 2.23 13.70 -20.85
C LYS A 21 3.52 13.36 -20.11
N LEU A 22 3.45 13.40 -18.78
CA LEU A 22 4.56 13.07 -17.90
C LEU A 22 4.15 11.93 -16.98
N TYR A 23 5.10 11.06 -16.67
CA TYR A 23 4.88 9.84 -15.90
C TYR A 23 5.80 9.82 -14.67
N PRO A 24 5.28 9.48 -13.47
CA PRO A 24 6.11 9.34 -12.27
C PRO A 24 7.22 8.32 -12.49
N ALA A 25 8.47 8.69 -12.20
CA ALA A 25 9.65 7.89 -12.49
C ALA A 25 10.50 7.70 -11.23
N LEU A 26 10.55 6.45 -10.74
CA LEU A 26 11.31 6.06 -9.55
C LEU A 26 12.82 6.11 -9.82
N LYS A 27 13.59 6.66 -8.88
CA LYS A 27 15.05 6.66 -8.87
C LYS A 27 15.55 6.27 -7.48
N ASN A 28 16.45 5.29 -7.43
CA ASN A 28 17.06 4.84 -6.18
C ASN A 28 18.27 5.74 -5.88
N THR A 29 18.31 6.38 -4.71
CA THR A 29 19.39 7.30 -4.32
C THR A 29 19.98 6.94 -2.96
N ILE A 30 21.12 7.54 -2.63
CA ILE A 30 21.73 7.43 -1.29
C ILE A 30 20.80 7.97 -0.18
N LYS A 31 19.85 8.86 -0.51
CA LYS A 31 18.89 9.42 0.44
C LYS A 31 17.56 8.64 0.47
N GLY A 32 17.49 7.50 -0.22
CA GLY A 32 16.27 6.72 -0.40
C GLY A 32 15.72 6.81 -1.82
N ASP A 33 14.59 6.12 -2.01
CA ASP A 33 13.91 6.02 -3.29
C ASP A 33 13.04 7.28 -3.48
N VAL A 34 13.22 7.98 -4.60
CA VAL A 34 12.51 9.23 -4.90
C VAL A 34 11.96 9.22 -6.32
N TYR A 35 10.91 9.99 -6.55
CA TYR A 35 10.24 10.16 -7.83
C TYR A 35 10.58 11.50 -8.46
N GLY A 36 10.83 11.45 -9.77
CA GLY A 36 10.74 12.58 -10.69
C GLY A 36 9.68 12.29 -11.75
N TYR A 37 9.78 12.94 -12.92
CA TYR A 37 8.86 12.68 -14.01
C TYR A 37 9.57 12.59 -15.36
N ILE A 38 9.19 11.60 -16.16
CA ILE A 38 9.68 11.38 -17.53
C ILE A 38 8.62 11.72 -18.58
N ASP A 39 9.05 12.04 -19.79
CA ASP A 39 8.16 12.06 -20.96
C ASP A 39 7.95 10.66 -21.57
N GLU A 40 7.15 10.59 -22.64
CA GLU A 40 6.84 9.35 -23.38
C GLU A 40 8.07 8.67 -24.02
N LYS A 41 9.20 9.39 -24.14
CA LYS A 41 10.45 8.86 -24.67
C LYS A 41 11.41 8.43 -23.57
N GLY A 42 11.02 8.57 -22.30
CA GLY A 42 11.86 8.25 -21.14
C GLY A 42 12.82 9.37 -20.73
N ASN A 43 12.73 10.56 -21.33
CA ASN A 43 13.58 11.68 -20.94
C ASN A 43 13.09 12.24 -19.61
N LEU A 44 14.01 12.42 -18.66
CA LEU A 44 13.72 13.05 -17.38
C LEU A 44 13.40 14.54 -17.58
N ILE A 45 12.19 14.95 -17.21
CA ILE A 45 11.70 16.32 -17.34
C ILE A 45 11.67 17.04 -15.98
N ILE A 46 11.32 16.32 -14.92
CA ILE A 46 11.35 16.83 -13.54
C ILE A 46 12.31 15.94 -12.75
N GLU A 47 13.34 16.54 -12.18
CA GLU A 47 14.36 15.83 -11.41
C GLU A 47 13.77 15.11 -10.18
N PRO A 48 14.22 13.88 -9.87
CA PRO A 48 13.70 13.13 -8.74
C PRO A 48 14.06 13.76 -7.40
N LYS A 49 13.02 14.05 -6.63
CA LYS A 49 13.12 14.61 -5.27
C LYS A 49 11.91 14.33 -4.38
N PHE A 50 10.82 13.83 -4.96
CA PHE A 50 9.58 13.58 -4.24
C PHE A 50 9.59 12.18 -3.63
N THR A 51 9.15 12.01 -2.39
CA THR A 51 9.03 10.68 -1.78
C THR A 51 7.85 9.91 -2.38
N ARG A 52 6.81 10.61 -2.84
CA ARG A 52 5.67 10.07 -3.59
C ARG A 52 5.24 11.02 -4.70
N ALA A 53 4.73 10.45 -5.79
CA ALA A 53 4.31 11.21 -6.97
C ALA A 53 3.17 10.49 -7.68
N TYR A 54 2.03 11.15 -7.83
CA TYR A 54 0.89 10.65 -8.61
C TYR A 54 0.93 11.13 -10.06
N ASP A 55 0.11 10.50 -10.89
CA ASP A 55 -0.04 10.87 -12.30
C ASP A 55 -0.55 12.31 -12.46
N PHE A 56 -0.17 12.95 -13.57
CA PHE A 56 -0.74 14.23 -13.94
C PHE A 56 -2.20 14.07 -14.37
N ASN A 57 -3.08 14.88 -13.78
CA ASN A 57 -4.47 14.95 -14.20
C ASN A 57 -4.60 15.67 -15.56
N LYS A 58 -5.82 15.70 -16.13
CA LYS A 58 -6.08 16.35 -17.44
C LYS A 58 -5.87 17.87 -17.49
N TYR A 59 -5.58 18.53 -16.36
CA TYR A 59 -5.23 19.95 -16.27
C TYR A 59 -3.75 20.20 -15.99
N GLY A 60 -2.94 19.15 -15.91
CA GLY A 60 -1.50 19.26 -15.82
C GLY A 60 -1.04 19.50 -14.40
N LEU A 61 -1.82 19.01 -13.42
CA LEU A 61 -1.47 18.99 -12.02
C LEU A 61 -1.19 17.56 -11.56
N ALA A 62 -0.09 17.39 -10.85
CA ALA A 62 0.22 16.15 -10.13
C ALA A 62 0.35 16.45 -8.64
N ILE A 63 -0.07 15.48 -7.84
CA ILE A 63 0.08 15.50 -6.39
C ILE A 63 1.42 14.85 -6.06
N VAL A 64 2.19 15.49 -5.19
CA VAL A 64 3.53 15.05 -4.80
C VAL A 64 3.74 15.20 -3.30
N GLU A 65 4.59 14.34 -2.74
CA GLU A 65 5.03 14.41 -1.35
C GLU A 65 6.53 14.80 -1.30
N GLU A 66 6.86 15.75 -0.44
CA GLU A 66 8.23 16.16 -0.13
C GLU A 66 8.31 16.54 1.35
N ASN A 67 9.29 15.97 2.08
CA ASN A 67 9.46 16.17 3.53
C ASN A 67 8.18 15.86 4.33
N ASP A 68 7.56 14.71 4.06
CA ASP A 68 6.35 14.22 4.75
C ASP A 68 5.13 15.15 4.67
N LYS A 69 5.11 16.04 3.66
CA LYS A 69 3.98 16.91 3.36
C LYS A 69 3.61 16.80 1.89
N TRP A 70 2.33 16.98 1.62
CA TRP A 70 1.72 16.84 0.31
C TRP A 70 1.42 18.20 -0.30
N GLY A 71 1.65 18.32 -1.61
CA GLY A 71 1.42 19.51 -2.40
C GLY A 71 1.08 19.16 -3.86
N LEU A 72 0.92 20.19 -4.69
CA LEU A 72 0.61 20.05 -6.12
C LEU A 72 1.67 20.76 -6.95
N ILE A 73 2.10 20.10 -8.03
CA ILE A 73 3.00 20.68 -9.04
C ILE A 73 2.33 20.74 -10.41
N ASN A 74 2.78 21.67 -11.25
CA ASN A 74 2.44 21.69 -12.67
C ASN A 74 3.41 20.85 -13.52
N VAL A 75 3.15 20.73 -14.82
CA VAL A 75 4.00 19.96 -15.77
C VAL A 75 5.44 20.49 -15.94
N LYS A 76 5.77 21.67 -15.39
CA LYS A 76 7.14 22.20 -15.33
C LYS A 76 7.85 21.84 -14.01
N GLY A 77 7.16 21.19 -13.07
CA GLY A 77 7.64 20.91 -11.72
C GLY A 77 7.54 22.10 -10.76
N GLU A 78 6.85 23.17 -11.14
CA GLU A 78 6.62 24.33 -10.27
C GLU A 78 5.45 24.04 -9.32
N TYR A 79 5.59 24.37 -8.04
CA TYR A 79 4.50 24.21 -7.08
C TYR A 79 3.33 25.14 -7.40
N VAL A 80 2.17 24.53 -7.63
CA VAL A 80 0.87 25.22 -7.60
C VAL A 80 0.39 25.33 -6.16
N ILE A 81 0.60 24.28 -5.37
CA ILE A 81 0.48 24.31 -3.91
C ILE A 81 1.76 23.72 -3.32
N LYS A 82 2.42 24.47 -2.43
CA LYS A 82 3.60 23.98 -1.71
C LYS A 82 3.23 22.78 -0.81
N PRO A 83 4.16 21.87 -0.51
CA PRO A 83 3.96 20.80 0.46
C PRO A 83 3.59 21.35 1.84
N ILE A 84 2.31 21.30 2.19
CA ILE A 84 1.79 21.80 3.49
C ILE A 84 0.73 20.87 4.10
N TYR A 85 0.14 19.99 3.31
CA TYR A 85 -0.91 19.08 3.75
C TYR A 85 -0.29 17.81 4.35
N ASP A 86 -0.99 17.19 5.29
CA ASP A 86 -0.55 15.91 5.87
C ASP A 86 -0.80 14.76 4.89
N ASN A 87 -1.83 14.89 4.05
CA ASN A 87 -2.14 13.95 2.98
C ASN A 87 -3.00 14.62 1.89
N ILE A 88 -2.87 14.16 0.64
CA ILE A 88 -3.81 14.43 -0.45
C ILE A 88 -4.07 13.13 -1.23
N ASN A 89 -5.33 12.72 -1.34
CA ASN A 89 -5.74 11.57 -2.15
C ASN A 89 -5.60 11.85 -3.66
N GLU A 90 -5.44 10.80 -4.46
CA GLU A 90 -5.49 10.89 -5.92
C GLU A 90 -6.78 11.56 -6.42
N PHE A 91 -6.71 12.18 -7.59
CA PHE A 91 -7.89 12.77 -8.21
C PHE A 91 -8.90 11.69 -8.59
N ASN A 92 -10.04 11.66 -7.90
CA ASN A 92 -11.19 10.83 -8.23
C ASN A 92 -12.40 11.71 -8.57
N GLU A 93 -13.11 11.42 -9.66
CA GLU A 93 -14.18 12.25 -10.21
C GLU A 93 -13.82 13.75 -10.28
N MET A 94 -12.56 14.04 -10.67
CA MET A 94 -12.02 15.40 -10.76
C MET A 94 -11.81 16.12 -9.41
N ARG A 95 -11.85 15.42 -8.29
CA ARG A 95 -11.65 15.97 -6.93
C ARG A 95 -10.52 15.27 -6.21
N ALA A 96 -9.79 16.01 -5.40
CA ALA A 96 -8.79 15.46 -4.49
C ALA A 96 -9.13 15.89 -3.07
N ILE A 97 -9.09 14.95 -2.14
CA ILE A 97 -9.36 15.19 -0.71
C ILE A 97 -8.01 15.45 -0.05
N PHE A 98 -7.93 16.51 0.75
CA PHE A 98 -6.74 16.78 1.54
C PHE A 98 -7.05 16.68 3.03
N ASN A 99 -6.05 16.32 3.82
CA ASN A 99 -6.06 16.42 5.26
C ASN A 99 -4.98 17.43 5.72
N ILE A 100 -5.32 18.27 6.70
CA ILE A 100 -4.36 19.12 7.41
C ILE A 100 -4.77 19.29 8.88
N LYS A 101 -3.89 18.83 9.77
CA LYS A 101 -4.11 18.70 11.20
C LYS A 101 -5.36 17.84 11.46
N ASP A 102 -6.41 18.46 11.95
CA ASP A 102 -7.60 17.77 12.46
C ASP A 102 -8.81 17.92 11.51
N TYR A 103 -8.61 18.34 10.26
CA TYR A 103 -9.73 18.47 9.32
C TYR A 103 -9.37 18.16 7.87
N MET A 104 -10.40 17.75 7.15
CA MET A 104 -10.38 17.45 5.72
C MET A 104 -11.08 18.53 4.89
N GLY A 105 -10.64 18.66 3.64
CA GLY A 105 -11.28 19.50 2.64
C GLY A 105 -11.08 18.97 1.22
N VAL A 106 -11.64 19.68 0.24
CA VAL A 106 -11.62 19.22 -1.16
C VAL A 106 -10.97 20.26 -2.07
N LEU A 107 -10.04 19.80 -2.90
CA LEU A 107 -9.51 20.50 -4.05
C LEU A 107 -10.31 20.10 -5.30
N ASN A 108 -10.62 21.08 -6.15
CA ASN A 108 -11.08 20.79 -7.50
C ASN A 108 -9.92 20.37 -8.41
N GLU A 109 -10.25 20.09 -9.67
CA GLU A 109 -9.31 19.62 -10.69
C GLU A 109 -8.19 20.60 -11.05
N LYS A 110 -8.32 21.85 -10.63
CA LYS A 110 -7.35 22.94 -10.83
C LYS A 110 -6.56 23.25 -9.55
N GLY A 111 -6.72 22.43 -8.50
CA GLY A 111 -6.02 22.63 -7.23
C GLY A 111 -6.57 23.79 -6.39
N THR A 112 -7.82 24.21 -6.59
CA THR A 112 -8.45 25.22 -5.73
C THR A 112 -9.34 24.57 -4.68
N VAL A 113 -9.25 25.00 -3.42
CA VAL A 113 -10.13 24.53 -2.34
C VAL A 113 -11.57 24.96 -2.62
N ILE A 114 -12.53 24.03 -2.56
CA ILE A 114 -13.96 24.29 -2.83
C ILE A 114 -14.87 24.13 -1.59
N THR A 115 -14.40 23.46 -0.54
CA THR A 115 -15.14 23.35 0.72
C THR A 115 -15.06 24.64 1.52
N LYS A 116 -16.20 25.14 2.00
CA LYS A 116 -16.30 26.37 2.81
C LYS A 116 -16.20 26.13 4.31
N LYS A 117 -16.41 24.89 4.74
CA LYS A 117 -16.33 24.45 6.14
C LYS A 117 -15.24 23.39 6.28
N LYS A 118 -14.87 23.12 7.53
CA LYS A 118 -13.98 22.02 7.92
C LYS A 118 -14.83 20.79 8.23
N TYR A 119 -14.37 19.62 7.79
CA TYR A 119 -15.03 18.34 8.07
C TYR A 119 -14.05 17.41 8.80
N ASN A 120 -14.55 16.57 9.70
CA ASN A 120 -13.74 15.56 10.38
C ASN A 120 -13.37 14.42 9.41
N PHE A 121 -14.24 14.12 8.45
CA PHE A 121 -14.04 13.10 7.44
C PHE A 121 -14.71 13.50 6.12
N ILE A 122 -14.08 13.12 5.00
CA ILE A 122 -14.66 13.18 3.64
C ILE A 122 -14.29 11.87 2.94
N SER A 123 -15.29 11.11 2.45
CA SER A 123 -15.04 9.93 1.61
C SER A 123 -14.65 10.32 0.19
N ASP A 124 -14.05 9.39 -0.56
CA ASP A 124 -13.83 9.58 -1.99
C ASP A 124 -15.13 9.86 -2.73
N TYR A 125 -15.05 10.65 -3.80
CA TYR A 125 -16.21 10.92 -4.63
C TYR A 125 -16.66 9.66 -5.38
N LYS A 126 -17.94 9.33 -5.24
CA LYS A 126 -18.62 8.26 -5.98
C LYS A 126 -19.93 8.82 -6.51
N ASP A 127 -20.13 8.68 -7.81
CA ASP A 127 -21.36 9.06 -8.48
C ASP A 127 -21.75 10.55 -8.27
N GLY A 128 -20.72 11.40 -8.22
CA GLY A 128 -20.81 12.85 -8.05
C GLY A 128 -21.08 13.32 -6.62
N ARG A 129 -20.91 12.46 -5.61
CA ARG A 129 -21.12 12.77 -4.19
C ARG A 129 -19.97 12.24 -3.34
N ALA A 130 -19.70 12.92 -2.24
CA ALA A 130 -18.81 12.41 -1.18
C ALA A 130 -19.55 12.46 0.16
N VAL A 131 -19.36 11.42 0.98
CA VAL A 131 -19.83 11.41 2.37
C VAL A 131 -19.00 12.42 3.15
N ILE A 132 -19.64 13.20 4.01
CA ILE A 132 -18.97 14.09 4.97
C ILE A 132 -19.36 13.70 6.39
N ALA A 133 -18.43 13.80 7.34
CA ALA A 133 -18.73 13.68 8.76
C ALA A 133 -18.34 14.94 9.53
N VAL A 134 -19.19 15.29 10.51
CA VAL A 134 -18.91 16.33 11.51
C VAL A 134 -19.22 15.78 12.90
N SER A 135 -18.47 16.23 13.90
CA SER A 135 -18.79 15.91 15.30
C SER A 135 -20.06 16.66 15.72
N SER A 136 -21.03 15.94 16.30
CA SER A 136 -22.22 16.50 16.93
C SER A 136 -21.93 16.95 18.36
N ASP A 137 -22.88 17.67 18.98
CA ASP A 137 -22.73 18.24 20.32
C ASP A 137 -22.47 17.18 21.42
N ASN A 138 -22.85 15.93 21.18
CA ASN A 138 -22.61 14.78 22.07
C ASN A 138 -21.29 14.04 21.78
N GLY A 139 -20.47 14.53 20.85
CA GLY A 139 -19.19 13.92 20.47
C GLY A 139 -19.27 12.78 19.45
N GLU A 140 -20.48 12.38 19.02
CA GLU A 140 -20.66 11.39 17.95
C GLU A 140 -20.38 12.00 16.57
N TYR A 141 -20.16 11.17 15.56
CA TYR A 141 -20.08 11.63 14.17
C TYR A 141 -21.43 11.49 13.49
N ILE A 142 -21.89 12.58 12.89
CA ILE A 142 -23.06 12.58 12.01
C ILE A 142 -22.65 12.81 10.57
N TYR A 143 -23.33 12.11 9.67
CA TYR A 143 -22.97 12.01 8.27
C TYR A 143 -23.97 12.73 7.36
N GLY A 144 -23.43 13.31 6.29
CA GLY A 144 -24.17 13.98 5.22
C GLY A 144 -23.44 13.84 3.88
N TYR A 145 -23.80 14.65 2.90
CA TYR A 145 -23.21 14.58 1.56
C TYR A 145 -22.94 15.95 0.95
N ILE A 146 -21.79 16.06 0.29
CA ILE A 146 -21.42 17.19 -0.57
C ILE A 146 -21.44 16.78 -2.04
N ASP A 147 -21.74 17.75 -2.92
CA ASP A 147 -21.60 17.59 -4.36
C ASP A 147 -20.19 17.89 -4.85
N LEU A 148 -19.95 17.70 -6.15
CA LEU A 148 -18.70 18.06 -6.82
C LEU A 148 -18.35 19.56 -6.67
N TYR A 149 -19.22 20.45 -6.24
CA TYR A 149 -18.88 21.86 -6.01
C TYR A 149 -18.54 22.15 -4.54
N GLY A 150 -18.47 21.11 -3.70
CA GLY A 150 -18.25 21.24 -2.27
C GLY A 150 -19.48 21.80 -1.52
N LYS A 151 -20.65 21.78 -2.16
CA LYS A 151 -21.91 22.22 -1.53
C LYS A 151 -22.55 21.05 -0.81
N GLU A 152 -22.91 21.25 0.46
CA GLU A 152 -23.76 20.33 1.21
C GLU A 152 -25.13 20.22 0.52
N ILE A 153 -25.42 19.04 -0.05
CA ILE A 153 -26.73 18.71 -0.60
C ILE A 153 -27.59 18.02 0.46
N VAL A 154 -26.94 17.26 1.34
CA VAL A 154 -27.55 16.65 2.51
C VAL A 154 -26.76 17.11 3.72
N SER A 155 -27.36 17.97 4.54
CA SER A 155 -26.74 18.37 5.81
C SER A 155 -26.51 17.15 6.71
N PRO A 156 -25.39 17.10 7.46
CA PRO A 156 -25.13 16.00 8.37
C PRO A 156 -26.27 15.79 9.36
N LYS A 157 -26.81 14.57 9.38
CA LYS A 157 -27.92 14.17 10.27
C LYS A 157 -28.08 12.67 10.44
N TYR A 158 -27.36 11.87 9.66
CA TYR A 158 -27.45 10.41 9.68
C TYR A 158 -26.39 9.84 10.61
N SER A 159 -26.68 8.74 11.29
CA SER A 159 -25.72 8.01 12.12
C SER A 159 -24.76 7.17 11.28
N GLU A 160 -25.16 6.77 10.07
CA GLU A 160 -24.32 6.08 9.08
C GLU A 160 -24.71 6.51 7.66
N ALA A 161 -23.74 6.52 6.73
CA ALA A 161 -23.95 6.90 5.34
C ALA A 161 -23.00 6.13 4.41
N ASN A 162 -23.56 5.45 3.40
CA ASN A 162 -22.79 4.74 2.38
C ASN A 162 -22.50 5.66 1.18
N ASP A 163 -21.49 5.30 0.38
CA ASP A 163 -21.22 5.97 -0.89
C ASP A 163 -22.41 5.87 -1.86
N PHE A 164 -22.53 6.85 -2.74
CA PHE A 164 -23.53 6.80 -3.81
C PHE A 164 -23.13 5.79 -4.88
N ASN A 165 -24.11 5.00 -5.33
CA ASN A 165 -23.97 4.06 -6.44
C ASN A 165 -25.25 4.13 -7.29
N ASN A 166 -25.11 4.30 -8.61
CA ASN A 166 -26.23 4.42 -9.57
C ASN A 166 -27.35 5.38 -9.12
N GLY A 167 -26.99 6.55 -8.59
CA GLY A 167 -27.92 7.63 -8.25
C GLY A 167 -28.53 7.57 -6.86
N VAL A 168 -28.24 6.52 -6.08
CA VAL A 168 -28.80 6.31 -4.74
C VAL A 168 -27.73 5.99 -3.71
N ALA A 169 -28.05 6.19 -2.44
CA ALA A 169 -27.22 5.80 -1.30
C ALA A 169 -28.09 5.29 -0.15
N LEU A 170 -27.54 4.36 0.63
CA LEU A 170 -28.13 3.91 1.88
C LEU A 170 -27.63 4.78 3.03
N VAL A 171 -28.55 5.22 3.88
CA VAL A 171 -28.28 5.99 5.09
C VAL A 171 -29.03 5.41 6.27
N LYS A 172 -28.49 5.57 7.47
CA LYS A 172 -29.12 5.13 8.73
C LYS A 172 -29.39 6.35 9.60
N SER A 173 -30.62 6.52 10.07
CA SER A 173 -30.97 7.64 10.95
C SER A 173 -30.82 7.28 12.42
N GLN A 174 -31.18 6.05 12.77
CA GLN A 174 -31.09 5.46 14.10
C GLN A 174 -31.11 3.93 13.96
N GLU A 175 -31.00 3.19 15.06
CA GLU A 175 -31.04 1.71 15.03
C GLU A 175 -32.22 1.17 14.21
N LYS A 176 -31.92 0.19 13.35
CA LYS A 176 -32.83 -0.49 12.41
C LYS A 176 -33.55 0.42 11.41
N SER A 177 -33.25 1.71 11.35
CA SER A 177 -33.93 2.67 10.48
C SER A 177 -33.03 3.07 9.32
N TYR A 178 -33.00 2.22 8.29
CA TYR A 178 -32.28 2.49 7.04
C TYR A 178 -33.19 3.17 6.03
N SER A 179 -32.64 4.04 5.21
CA SER A 179 -33.36 4.69 4.11
C SER A 179 -32.50 4.71 2.85
N LEU A 180 -33.13 4.50 1.71
CA LEU A 180 -32.54 4.75 0.40
C LEU A 180 -32.83 6.19 0.01
N ILE A 181 -31.78 6.97 -0.28
CA ILE A 181 -31.92 8.36 -0.72
C ILE A 181 -31.42 8.53 -2.15
N ASN A 182 -31.98 9.48 -2.89
CA ASN A 182 -31.42 9.89 -4.18
C ASN A 182 -30.34 10.97 -4.02
N ARG A 183 -29.68 11.37 -5.12
CA ARG A 183 -28.62 12.40 -5.13
C ARG A 183 -29.04 13.78 -4.60
N SER A 184 -30.33 14.05 -4.45
CA SER A 184 -30.84 15.30 -3.85
C SER A 184 -31.13 15.19 -2.36
N GLY A 185 -30.98 13.99 -1.78
CA GLY A 185 -31.30 13.71 -0.37
C GLY A 185 -32.76 13.34 -0.11
N GLN A 186 -33.58 13.19 -1.15
CA GLN A 186 -34.95 12.72 -1.00
C GLN A 186 -34.95 11.24 -0.63
N VAL A 187 -35.70 10.89 0.42
CA VAL A 187 -35.95 9.50 0.81
C VAL A 187 -36.86 8.84 -0.23
N LEU A 188 -36.39 7.76 -0.83
CA LEU A 188 -37.12 6.94 -1.79
C LEU A 188 -37.85 5.79 -1.10
N ALA A 189 -37.21 5.16 -0.11
CA ALA A 189 -37.75 4.05 0.66
C ALA A 189 -37.09 3.97 2.04
N THR A 190 -37.75 3.29 2.98
CA THR A 190 -37.26 3.02 4.34
C THR A 190 -37.38 1.54 4.63
N TYR A 191 -36.39 0.99 5.35
CA TYR A 191 -36.29 -0.43 5.66
C TYR A 191 -36.09 -0.61 7.17
N ASN A 192 -36.78 -1.61 7.74
CA ASN A 192 -36.74 -1.94 9.16
C ASN A 192 -36.10 -3.31 9.38
N TYR A 193 -34.77 -3.37 9.25
CA TYR A 193 -33.95 -4.58 9.41
C TYR A 193 -32.72 -4.25 10.28
N GLU A 194 -32.12 -5.25 10.92
CA GLU A 194 -30.85 -5.08 11.64
C GLU A 194 -29.71 -4.70 10.68
N TYR A 195 -29.67 -5.35 9.51
CA TYR A 195 -28.63 -5.16 8.51
C TYR A 195 -29.22 -4.83 7.15
N VAL A 196 -28.78 -3.71 6.56
CA VAL A 196 -29.10 -3.30 5.18
C VAL A 196 -27.86 -2.65 4.59
N ALA A 197 -27.29 -3.24 3.54
CA ALA A 197 -26.02 -2.76 2.98
C ALA A 197 -25.87 -3.08 1.48
N GLN A 198 -24.78 -2.58 0.90
CA GLN A 198 -24.26 -3.00 -0.40
C GLN A 198 -25.29 -2.97 -1.54
N TYR A 199 -25.89 -1.81 -1.79
CA TYR A 199 -26.75 -1.61 -2.96
C TYR A 199 -25.94 -1.76 -4.26
N GLY A 200 -26.46 -2.55 -5.19
CA GLY A 200 -25.89 -2.72 -6.52
C GLY A 200 -26.84 -3.42 -7.48
N ASP A 201 -26.80 -3.04 -8.76
CA ASP A 201 -27.66 -3.56 -9.84
C ASP A 201 -29.17 -3.67 -9.50
N GLY A 202 -29.66 -2.77 -8.65
CA GLY A 202 -31.08 -2.70 -8.27
C GLY A 202 -31.49 -3.54 -7.05
N LEU A 203 -30.56 -4.29 -6.44
CA LEU A 203 -30.80 -5.09 -5.25
C LEU A 203 -29.96 -4.62 -4.06
N ILE A 204 -30.45 -4.92 -2.86
CA ILE A 204 -29.86 -4.53 -1.57
C ILE A 204 -29.71 -5.77 -0.70
N VAL A 205 -28.54 -5.96 -0.08
CA VAL A 205 -28.32 -7.03 0.89
C VAL A 205 -29.05 -6.69 2.19
N PHE A 206 -29.83 -7.62 2.73
CA PHE A 206 -30.55 -7.42 3.99
C PHE A 206 -30.51 -8.67 4.89
N ALA A 207 -30.63 -8.46 6.20
CA ALA A 207 -30.80 -9.53 7.19
C ALA A 207 -31.52 -9.06 8.46
N ASN A 208 -32.19 -10.00 9.13
CA ASN A 208 -32.85 -9.78 10.43
C ASN A 208 -31.87 -9.81 11.62
N SER A 209 -30.59 -10.08 11.39
CA SER A 209 -29.49 -10.06 12.36
C SER A 209 -28.20 -9.65 11.64
N TYR A 210 -27.21 -9.12 12.37
CA TYR A 210 -25.90 -8.78 11.81
C TYR A 210 -25.13 -10.02 11.31
N ASP A 211 -25.40 -11.21 11.88
CA ASP A 211 -24.75 -12.47 11.50
C ASP A 211 -25.49 -13.23 10.38
N GLY A 212 -26.50 -12.59 9.78
CA GLY A 212 -27.35 -13.21 8.76
C GLY A 212 -28.46 -14.11 9.34
N PRO A 213 -29.03 -15.02 8.53
CA PRO A 213 -28.71 -15.22 7.12
C PRO A 213 -29.05 -14.01 6.26
N PHE A 214 -28.29 -13.80 5.19
CA PHE A 214 -28.38 -12.68 4.27
C PHE A 214 -29.20 -13.05 3.03
N GLY A 215 -30.07 -12.12 2.63
CA GLY A 215 -30.88 -12.19 1.41
C GLY A 215 -30.77 -10.91 0.60
N PHE A 216 -31.57 -10.82 -0.46
CA PHE A 216 -31.59 -9.65 -1.34
C PHE A 216 -33.01 -9.14 -1.56
N MET A 217 -33.19 -7.84 -1.40
CA MET A 217 -34.46 -7.14 -1.65
C MET A 217 -34.29 -6.09 -2.74
N ASP A 218 -35.38 -5.74 -3.41
CA ASP A 218 -35.40 -4.61 -4.34
C ASP A 218 -35.42 -3.27 -3.60
N ILE A 219 -35.31 -2.18 -4.35
CA ILE A 219 -35.32 -0.81 -3.79
C ILE A 219 -36.63 -0.45 -3.06
N ASN A 220 -37.73 -1.16 -3.29
CA ASN A 220 -38.99 -0.94 -2.59
C ASN A 220 -39.10 -1.79 -1.31
N GLY A 221 -38.07 -2.57 -0.98
CA GLY A 221 -38.05 -3.46 0.18
C GLY A 221 -38.75 -4.79 -0.05
N LYS A 222 -39.08 -5.13 -1.31
CA LYS A 222 -39.64 -6.44 -1.62
C LYS A 222 -38.51 -7.47 -1.69
N GLU A 223 -38.63 -8.54 -0.93
CA GLU A 223 -37.72 -9.69 -1.02
C GLU A 223 -37.70 -10.27 -2.44
N VAL A 224 -36.50 -10.39 -3.01
CA VAL A 224 -36.26 -11.02 -4.32
C VAL A 224 -35.57 -12.36 -4.14
N ILE A 225 -34.60 -12.44 -3.22
CA ILE A 225 -33.89 -13.66 -2.87
C ILE A 225 -33.95 -13.83 -1.36
N LYS A 226 -34.44 -14.99 -0.93
CA LYS A 226 -34.62 -15.33 0.49
C LYS A 226 -33.31 -15.23 1.28
N PRO A 227 -33.36 -14.80 2.54
CA PRO A 227 -32.18 -14.80 3.41
C PRO A 227 -31.79 -16.22 3.79
N ILE A 228 -30.86 -16.80 3.04
CA ILE A 228 -30.33 -18.16 3.25
C ILE A 228 -28.80 -18.22 3.32
N TYR A 229 -28.11 -17.15 2.90
CA TYR A 229 -26.66 -17.15 2.80
C TYR A 229 -26.01 -16.76 4.12
N LYS A 230 -24.89 -17.40 4.46
CA LYS A 230 -24.08 -17.00 5.63
C LYS A 230 -23.20 -15.80 5.32
N GLN A 231 -22.81 -15.62 4.06
CA GLN A 231 -22.20 -14.39 3.59
C GLN A 231 -22.73 -14.07 2.18
N ALA A 232 -22.97 -12.79 1.91
CA ALA A 232 -23.42 -12.30 0.62
C ALA A 232 -22.77 -10.94 0.32
N GLN A 233 -22.17 -10.83 -0.87
CA GLN A 233 -21.73 -9.54 -1.41
C GLN A 233 -22.84 -8.92 -2.24
N GLY A 234 -22.91 -7.59 -2.26
CA GLY A 234 -23.83 -6.84 -3.10
C GLY A 234 -23.60 -7.11 -4.59
N PHE A 235 -24.65 -6.98 -5.38
CA PHE A 235 -24.56 -7.24 -6.82
C PHE A 235 -23.64 -6.23 -7.53
N LYS A 236 -22.76 -6.74 -8.38
CA LYS A 236 -21.93 -5.94 -9.30
C LYS A 236 -21.86 -6.65 -10.63
N ASN A 237 -22.12 -5.94 -11.73
CA ASN A 237 -22.22 -6.51 -13.07
C ASN A 237 -23.25 -7.67 -13.14
N LYS A 238 -24.40 -7.49 -12.45
CA LYS A 238 -25.55 -8.40 -12.40
C LYS A 238 -25.28 -9.75 -11.74
N VAL A 239 -24.17 -9.90 -11.03
CA VAL A 239 -23.85 -11.10 -10.26
C VAL A 239 -23.51 -10.75 -8.81
N ALA A 240 -23.74 -11.70 -7.91
CA ALA A 240 -23.33 -11.60 -6.50
C ALA A 240 -22.54 -12.84 -6.10
N ILE A 241 -21.54 -12.64 -5.22
CA ILE A 241 -20.75 -13.72 -4.62
C ILE A 241 -21.41 -14.08 -3.29
N VAL A 242 -21.68 -15.36 -3.09
CA VAL A 242 -22.40 -15.86 -1.91
C VAL A 242 -21.79 -17.14 -1.37
N THR A 243 -22.01 -17.41 -0.09
CA THR A 243 -21.74 -18.71 0.51
C THR A 243 -22.79 -19.05 1.57
N GLU A 244 -23.13 -20.33 1.66
CA GLU A 244 -23.98 -20.91 2.70
C GLU A 244 -23.14 -21.47 3.87
N ASN A 245 -21.81 -21.38 3.79
CA ASN A 245 -20.88 -21.90 4.79
C ASN A 245 -20.48 -20.82 5.80
N ASP A 246 -20.25 -21.21 7.05
CA ASP A 246 -19.72 -20.34 8.12
C ASP A 246 -18.20 -20.07 7.99
N SER A 247 -17.52 -20.75 7.07
CA SER A 247 -16.10 -20.61 6.81
C SER A 247 -15.75 -19.33 6.03
N TYR A 248 -14.75 -18.59 6.51
CA TYR A 248 -14.19 -17.39 5.88
C TYR A 248 -13.38 -17.66 4.59
N VAL A 249 -13.07 -18.92 4.28
CA VAL A 249 -12.32 -19.33 3.07
C VAL A 249 -13.22 -20.02 2.04
N GLY A 250 -14.53 -19.75 2.12
CA GLY A 250 -15.54 -20.36 1.26
C GLY A 250 -15.97 -21.76 1.73
N PRO A 251 -16.60 -22.54 0.84
CA PRO A 251 -16.63 -22.33 -0.61
C PRO A 251 -17.64 -21.25 -1.05
N TYR A 252 -17.26 -20.46 -2.04
CA TYR A 252 -18.02 -19.37 -2.63
C TYR A 252 -18.62 -19.77 -3.98
N GLY A 253 -19.86 -19.36 -4.20
CA GLY A 253 -20.60 -19.48 -5.44
C GLY A 253 -20.96 -18.10 -6.00
N VAL A 254 -21.52 -18.11 -7.20
CA VAL A 254 -21.95 -16.89 -7.90
C VAL A 254 -23.39 -17.05 -8.34
N ILE A 255 -24.23 -16.06 -8.03
CA ILE A 255 -25.66 -16.06 -8.37
C ILE A 255 -26.03 -14.91 -9.30
N ASP A 256 -27.07 -15.12 -10.10
CA ASP A 256 -27.73 -14.08 -10.89
C ASP A 256 -28.72 -13.25 -10.05
N LEU A 257 -29.33 -12.21 -10.65
CA LEU A 257 -30.32 -11.33 -10.01
C LEU A 257 -31.58 -12.04 -9.51
N ASN A 258 -31.82 -13.31 -9.91
CA ASN A 258 -32.94 -14.12 -9.46
C ASN A 258 -32.53 -15.17 -8.40
N GLY A 259 -31.26 -15.15 -7.96
CA GLY A 259 -30.72 -16.12 -7.00
C GLY A 259 -30.36 -17.47 -7.61
N ARG A 260 -30.30 -17.59 -8.95
CA ARG A 260 -29.86 -18.83 -9.60
C ARG A 260 -28.34 -18.89 -9.62
N TYR A 261 -27.77 -20.02 -9.20
CA TYR A 261 -26.34 -20.24 -9.28
C TYR A 261 -25.86 -20.24 -10.74
N ILE A 262 -25.03 -19.26 -11.07
CA ILE A 262 -24.18 -19.22 -12.27
C ILE A 262 -23.00 -20.16 -12.06
N PHE A 263 -22.41 -20.12 -10.86
CA PHE A 263 -21.43 -21.09 -10.39
C PHE A 263 -21.82 -21.60 -9.01
N GLN A 264 -21.83 -22.92 -8.86
CA GLN A 264 -22.06 -23.57 -7.57
C GLN A 264 -20.96 -23.19 -6.56
N PRO A 265 -21.24 -23.20 -5.24
CA PRO A 265 -20.27 -22.83 -4.23
C PRO A 265 -19.20 -23.90 -4.07
N ILE A 266 -18.13 -23.80 -4.88
CA ILE A 266 -16.98 -24.71 -4.89
C ILE A 266 -15.63 -23.99 -4.83
N PHE A 267 -15.60 -22.67 -5.00
CA PHE A 267 -14.36 -21.89 -5.10
C PHE A 267 -13.90 -21.39 -3.74
N SER A 268 -12.60 -21.36 -3.52
CA SER A 268 -12.02 -20.80 -2.28
C SER A 268 -11.99 -19.27 -2.30
N ASP A 269 -12.02 -18.67 -3.50
CA ASP A 269 -12.11 -17.23 -3.70
C ASP A 269 -12.81 -16.91 -5.04
N VAL A 270 -13.52 -15.79 -5.12
CA VAL A 270 -14.11 -15.30 -6.38
C VAL A 270 -13.96 -13.78 -6.44
N LYS A 271 -13.50 -13.26 -7.59
CA LYS A 271 -13.36 -11.81 -7.83
C LYS A 271 -14.17 -11.38 -9.05
N ILE A 272 -14.89 -10.25 -8.93
CA ILE A 272 -15.58 -9.62 -10.07
C ILE A 272 -14.63 -8.64 -10.74
N LEU A 273 -14.11 -9.03 -11.92
CA LEU A 273 -13.02 -8.34 -12.61
C LEU A 273 -13.49 -7.22 -13.56
N GLY A 274 -14.79 -6.97 -13.70
CA GLY A 274 -15.29 -6.03 -14.72
C GLY A 274 -15.54 -6.70 -16.07
N GLU A 275 -16.19 -5.98 -16.98
CA GLU A 275 -16.49 -6.43 -18.36
C GLU A 275 -17.04 -7.86 -18.49
N ASP A 276 -17.94 -8.24 -17.58
CA ASP A 276 -18.54 -9.59 -17.50
C ASP A 276 -17.54 -10.73 -17.25
N ARG A 277 -16.47 -10.46 -16.48
CA ARG A 277 -15.44 -11.44 -16.12
C ARG A 277 -15.29 -11.66 -14.62
N LEU A 278 -14.91 -12.89 -14.29
CA LEU A 278 -14.69 -13.38 -12.94
C LEU A 278 -13.32 -14.05 -12.84
N ALA A 279 -12.64 -13.89 -11.72
CA ALA A 279 -11.53 -14.77 -11.32
C ALA A 279 -12.11 -15.83 -10.38
N LEU A 280 -11.95 -17.10 -10.73
CA LEU A 280 -12.44 -18.25 -9.98
C LEU A 280 -11.24 -18.94 -9.31
N GLY A 281 -11.11 -18.81 -8.00
CA GLY A 281 -9.93 -19.20 -7.24
C GLY A 281 -10.06 -20.54 -6.52
N MET A 282 -9.01 -21.35 -6.61
CA MET A 282 -8.83 -22.56 -5.80
C MET A 282 -7.61 -22.40 -4.91
N SER A 283 -7.70 -22.88 -3.67
CA SER A 283 -6.56 -22.88 -2.75
C SER A 283 -5.39 -23.72 -3.27
N ILE A 284 -4.17 -23.23 -3.08
CA ILE A 284 -2.91 -23.95 -3.28
C ILE A 284 -2.12 -23.99 -1.97
N GLY A 285 -1.27 -25.02 -1.83
CA GLY A 285 -0.55 -25.32 -0.60
C GLY A 285 -1.25 -26.37 0.26
N GLU A 286 -0.54 -26.87 1.27
CA GLU A 286 -1.03 -27.97 2.13
C GLU A 286 -2.01 -27.50 3.22
N ASP A 287 -1.92 -26.24 3.64
CA ASP A 287 -2.79 -25.69 4.68
C ASP A 287 -4.04 -25.03 4.09
N LYS A 288 -5.18 -25.70 4.23
CA LYS A 288 -6.50 -25.23 3.76
C LYS A 288 -7.03 -23.98 4.48
N TYR A 289 -6.40 -23.55 5.57
CA TYR A 289 -6.80 -22.36 6.34
C TYR A 289 -5.90 -21.14 6.10
N LEU A 290 -4.72 -21.33 5.50
CA LEU A 290 -3.75 -20.27 5.20
C LEU A 290 -3.43 -20.28 3.69
N THR A 291 -4.42 -19.94 2.87
CA THR A 291 -4.37 -20.30 1.45
C THR A 291 -3.95 -19.15 0.54
N ARG A 292 -3.06 -19.48 -0.40
CA ARG A 292 -2.95 -18.75 -1.66
C ARG A 292 -3.94 -19.32 -2.65
N TYR A 293 -4.24 -18.55 -3.70
CA TYR A 293 -5.17 -18.98 -4.73
C TYR A 293 -4.49 -19.08 -6.08
N ILE A 294 -4.93 -20.06 -6.87
CA ILE A 294 -4.72 -20.12 -8.31
C ILE A 294 -6.08 -19.92 -8.99
N TYR A 295 -6.10 -19.06 -10.00
CA TYR A 295 -7.31 -18.57 -10.62
C TYR A 295 -7.47 -19.10 -12.04
N ALA A 296 -8.71 -19.47 -12.36
CA ALA A 296 -9.23 -19.55 -13.71
C ALA A 296 -10.02 -18.28 -14.04
N ILE A 297 -10.14 -17.93 -15.32
CA ILE A 297 -11.05 -16.89 -15.77
C ILE A 297 -12.41 -17.52 -16.07
N GLY A 298 -13.47 -16.91 -15.55
CA GLY A 298 -14.85 -17.22 -15.91
C GLY A 298 -15.60 -15.98 -16.40
N ASP A 299 -16.84 -16.17 -16.83
CA ASP A 299 -17.76 -15.07 -17.17
C ASP A 299 -19.05 -15.10 -16.34
N THR A 300 -19.80 -14.00 -16.41
CA THR A 300 -21.09 -13.85 -15.71
C THR A 300 -22.22 -14.68 -16.35
N LYS A 301 -21.92 -15.51 -17.36
CA LYS A 301 -22.87 -16.43 -18.01
C LYS A 301 -22.65 -17.88 -17.61
N GLY A 302 -21.64 -18.16 -16.77
CA GLY A 302 -21.35 -19.50 -16.25
C GLY A 302 -20.30 -20.28 -17.04
N ASN A 303 -19.57 -19.63 -17.95
CA ASN A 303 -18.49 -20.28 -18.68
C ASN A 303 -17.18 -20.16 -17.90
N LYS A 304 -16.49 -21.28 -17.66
CA LYS A 304 -15.08 -21.30 -17.25
C LYS A 304 -14.22 -21.22 -18.52
N LEU A 305 -13.57 -20.08 -18.74
CA LEU A 305 -12.86 -19.74 -19.98
C LEU A 305 -11.42 -20.28 -20.01
N THR A 306 -10.79 -20.46 -18.84
CA THR A 306 -9.44 -21.02 -18.73
C THR A 306 -9.36 -22.12 -17.68
N ASP A 307 -8.24 -22.83 -17.64
CA ASP A 307 -7.85 -23.61 -16.46
C ASP A 307 -7.31 -22.70 -15.35
N PHE A 308 -7.05 -23.29 -14.18
CA PHE A 308 -6.46 -22.58 -13.06
C PHE A 308 -4.96 -22.43 -13.28
N ILE A 309 -4.55 -21.30 -13.86
CA ILE A 309 -3.17 -21.07 -14.31
C ILE A 309 -2.62 -19.71 -13.87
N TYR A 310 -3.44 -18.85 -13.26
CA TYR A 310 -3.05 -17.49 -12.87
C TYR A 310 -2.94 -17.34 -11.36
N LEU A 311 -1.83 -16.80 -10.88
CA LEU A 311 -1.64 -16.48 -9.45
C LEU A 311 -2.18 -15.09 -9.10
N VAL A 312 -2.16 -14.18 -10.07
CA VAL A 312 -2.67 -12.82 -9.94
C VAL A 312 -3.46 -12.51 -11.20
N VAL A 313 -4.62 -11.86 -11.03
CA VAL A 313 -5.45 -11.35 -12.13
C VAL A 313 -5.94 -9.96 -11.75
N GLY A 314 -5.75 -9.00 -12.64
CA GLY A 314 -6.26 -7.63 -12.51
C GLY A 314 -7.66 -7.45 -13.11
N ASP A 315 -8.24 -6.27 -12.90
CA ASP A 315 -9.52 -5.91 -13.49
C ASP A 315 -9.40 -5.73 -15.02
N TYR A 316 -10.44 -6.15 -15.74
CA TYR A 316 -10.60 -5.89 -17.16
C TYR A 316 -10.95 -4.43 -17.41
N LYS A 317 -10.21 -3.83 -18.34
CA LYS A 317 -10.44 -2.49 -18.86
C LYS A 317 -10.09 -2.43 -20.35
N ASP A 318 -11.03 -1.93 -21.14
CA ASP A 318 -10.92 -1.82 -22.59
C ASP A 318 -10.60 -3.19 -23.24
N GLY A 319 -11.17 -4.26 -22.70
CA GLY A 319 -10.99 -5.64 -23.18
C GLY A 319 -9.72 -6.36 -22.76
N LEU A 320 -8.90 -5.76 -21.91
CA LEU A 320 -7.64 -6.33 -21.42
C LEU A 320 -7.62 -6.36 -19.90
N ALA A 321 -7.04 -7.41 -19.33
CA ALA A 321 -6.58 -7.45 -17.94
C ALA A 321 -5.09 -7.83 -17.92
N TYR A 322 -4.41 -7.63 -16.80
CA TYR A 322 -3.12 -8.28 -16.58
C TYR A 322 -3.30 -9.56 -15.78
N ALA A 323 -2.42 -10.53 -15.97
CA ALA A 323 -2.33 -11.74 -15.17
C ALA A 323 -0.87 -12.12 -14.93
N SER A 324 -0.60 -12.87 -13.86
CA SER A 324 0.72 -13.44 -13.59
C SER A 324 0.65 -14.96 -13.45
N ASP A 325 1.63 -15.65 -14.03
CA ASP A 325 1.96 -17.04 -13.71
C ASP A 325 3.06 -17.08 -12.63
N ASN A 326 3.76 -18.21 -12.48
CA ASN A 326 4.83 -18.38 -11.50
C ASN A 326 6.08 -17.52 -11.79
N GLU A 327 6.27 -17.07 -13.01
CA GLU A 327 7.49 -16.40 -13.47
C GLU A 327 7.27 -15.01 -14.05
N ASN A 328 6.14 -14.76 -14.71
CA ASN A 328 5.91 -13.59 -15.56
C ASN A 328 4.54 -12.97 -15.33
N THR A 329 4.45 -11.67 -15.63
CA THR A 329 3.20 -10.92 -15.77
C THR A 329 3.01 -10.54 -17.24
N PHE A 330 1.78 -10.62 -17.73
CA PHE A 330 1.41 -10.32 -19.11
C PHE A 330 -0.05 -9.86 -19.19
N PHE A 331 -0.48 -9.39 -20.36
CA PHE A 331 -1.88 -9.06 -20.62
C PHE A 331 -2.67 -10.28 -21.08
N ILE A 332 -3.92 -10.38 -20.66
CA ILE A 332 -4.90 -11.36 -21.13
C ILE A 332 -6.10 -10.68 -21.79
N ASP A 333 -6.65 -11.32 -22.81
CA ASP A 333 -7.89 -10.91 -23.47
C ASP A 333 -9.13 -11.37 -22.70
N LYS A 334 -10.32 -11.04 -23.19
CA LYS A 334 -11.59 -11.47 -22.58
C LYS A 334 -11.79 -12.99 -22.57
N LEU A 335 -11.04 -13.79 -23.30
CA LEU A 335 -11.13 -15.25 -23.17
C LEU A 335 -10.15 -15.77 -22.11
N GLY A 336 -9.41 -14.87 -21.47
CA GLY A 336 -8.34 -15.20 -20.56
C GLY A 336 -7.09 -15.70 -21.26
N ASN A 337 -6.93 -15.47 -22.58
CA ASN A 337 -5.74 -15.86 -23.31
C ASN A 337 -4.69 -14.76 -23.28
N GLU A 338 -3.41 -15.14 -23.20
CA GLU A 338 -2.30 -14.21 -23.31
C GLU A 338 -2.33 -13.40 -24.63
N VAL A 339 -2.20 -12.08 -24.51
CA VAL A 339 -2.11 -11.15 -25.64
C VAL A 339 -0.66 -10.99 -26.08
N LYS A 340 -0.20 -11.91 -26.93
CA LYS A 340 1.20 -12.01 -27.40
C LYS A 340 1.76 -10.77 -28.10
N SER A 341 0.89 -9.86 -28.57
CA SER A 341 1.30 -8.60 -29.18
C SER A 341 1.66 -7.51 -28.17
N LEU A 342 1.49 -7.78 -26.87
CA LEU A 342 1.82 -6.87 -25.77
C LEU A 342 2.95 -7.46 -24.91
N PRO A 343 3.58 -6.64 -24.04
CA PRO A 343 4.76 -7.08 -23.30
C PRO A 343 4.46 -8.22 -22.31
N ILE A 344 5.43 -9.13 -22.20
CA ILE A 344 5.57 -10.11 -21.12
C ILE A 344 6.77 -9.66 -20.28
N VAL A 345 6.62 -9.62 -18.96
CA VAL A 345 7.65 -9.15 -18.04
C VAL A 345 7.94 -10.16 -16.95
N ASN A 346 9.21 -10.37 -16.62
CA ASN A 346 9.59 -11.29 -15.55
C ASN A 346 9.29 -10.71 -14.17
N GLY A 347 8.68 -11.53 -13.32
CA GLY A 347 8.21 -11.20 -11.99
C GLY A 347 6.68 -11.22 -11.90
N SER A 348 6.16 -10.85 -10.74
CA SER A 348 4.72 -10.77 -10.49
C SER A 348 4.33 -9.34 -10.12
N GLY A 349 3.21 -8.85 -10.65
CA GLY A 349 2.70 -7.54 -10.28
C GLY A 349 1.61 -7.05 -11.21
N GLU A 350 1.64 -5.75 -11.49
CA GLU A 350 0.61 -5.05 -12.26
C GLU A 350 1.15 -4.56 -13.61
N LEU A 351 0.34 -4.71 -14.66
CA LEU A 351 0.54 -4.08 -15.95
C LEU A 351 -0.67 -3.23 -16.33
N LEU A 352 -0.44 -1.98 -16.73
CA LEU A 352 -1.48 -1.07 -17.19
C LEU A 352 -1.08 -0.39 -18.49
N ILE A 353 -2.02 -0.29 -19.43
CA ILE A 353 -1.84 0.57 -20.61
C ILE A 353 -2.07 2.02 -20.18
N LYS A 354 -1.00 2.82 -20.14
CA LYS A 354 -1.05 4.27 -19.89
C LYS A 354 -0.76 5.02 -21.19
N ASN A 355 -1.83 5.30 -21.95
CA ASN A 355 -1.75 5.91 -23.27
C ASN A 355 -0.92 5.05 -24.25
N ASP A 356 0.25 5.55 -24.62
CA ASP A 356 1.18 4.92 -25.57
C ASP A 356 2.24 4.06 -24.85
N LEU A 357 2.31 4.14 -23.52
CA LEU A 357 3.19 3.34 -22.68
C LEU A 357 2.45 2.21 -21.98
N VAL A 358 3.22 1.21 -21.57
CA VAL A 358 2.83 0.19 -20.62
C VAL A 358 3.53 0.51 -19.29
N TYR A 359 2.74 0.79 -18.26
CA TYR A 359 3.22 0.87 -16.89
C TYR A 359 3.33 -0.55 -16.33
N ALA A 360 4.47 -0.85 -15.72
CA ALA A 360 4.75 -2.13 -15.11
C ALA A 360 5.22 -1.92 -13.67
N ASN A 361 4.41 -2.33 -12.70
CA ASN A 361 4.81 -2.40 -11.30
C ASN A 361 5.06 -3.85 -10.92
N ILE A 362 6.30 -4.30 -11.14
CA ILE A 362 6.66 -5.72 -11.02
C ILE A 362 7.64 -5.87 -9.86
N ASP A 363 7.32 -6.78 -8.94
CA ASP A 363 8.12 -7.03 -7.73
C ASP A 363 8.48 -5.74 -6.97
N TYR A 364 7.50 -4.83 -6.83
CA TYR A 364 7.63 -3.52 -6.18
C TYR A 364 8.62 -2.55 -6.85
N SER A 365 8.94 -2.77 -8.14
CA SER A 365 9.77 -1.88 -8.93
C SER A 365 8.96 -1.34 -10.11
N PRO A 366 8.39 -0.12 -10.03
CA PRO A 366 7.65 0.49 -11.12
C PRO A 366 8.55 1.01 -12.24
N TYR A 367 8.17 0.72 -13.49
CA TYR A 367 8.89 1.13 -14.70
C TYR A 367 7.96 1.20 -15.92
N TYR A 368 8.49 1.64 -17.06
CA TYR A 368 7.72 1.86 -18.28
C TYR A 368 8.33 1.17 -19.49
N LEU A 369 7.45 0.60 -20.30
CA LEU A 369 7.75 -0.03 -21.58
C LEU A 369 6.93 0.65 -22.68
N ASP A 370 7.33 0.49 -23.93
CA ASP A 370 6.39 0.63 -25.05
C ASP A 370 5.59 -0.66 -25.26
N LYS A 371 4.60 -0.63 -26.17
CA LYS A 371 3.75 -1.79 -26.45
C LYS A 371 4.50 -2.99 -27.07
N SER A 372 5.70 -2.78 -27.60
CA SER A 372 6.56 -3.87 -28.11
C SER A 372 7.38 -4.56 -27.00
N GLY A 373 7.38 -4.00 -25.78
CA GLY A 373 8.14 -4.50 -24.64
C GLY A 373 9.52 -3.86 -24.49
N LYS A 374 9.86 -2.86 -25.31
CA LYS A 374 11.10 -2.11 -25.13
C LYS A 374 11.00 -1.23 -23.90
N VAL A 375 12.00 -1.32 -23.02
CA VAL A 375 12.10 -0.46 -21.83
C VAL A 375 12.30 1.00 -22.25
N ILE A 376 11.38 1.85 -21.82
CA ILE A 376 11.43 3.31 -21.99
C ILE A 376 12.13 3.95 -20.80
N TYR A 377 11.81 3.50 -19.59
CA TYR A 377 12.47 3.92 -18.36
C TYR A 377 12.40 2.79 -17.33
N LYS A 378 13.47 2.61 -16.55
CA LYS A 378 13.51 1.71 -15.40
C LYS A 378 14.38 2.33 -14.30
N PRO A 379 14.00 2.21 -13.01
CA PRO A 379 14.84 2.69 -11.92
C PRO A 379 16.24 2.07 -11.99
N ASN A 380 17.23 2.87 -11.59
CA ASN A 380 18.63 2.44 -11.53
C ASN A 380 18.82 1.37 -10.45
N ASN A 381 19.48 0.26 -10.78
CA ASN A 381 19.81 -0.75 -9.76
C ASN A 381 21.07 -0.38 -8.95
N VAL A 382 21.90 0.54 -9.44
CA VAL A 382 23.15 0.95 -8.77
C VAL A 382 22.96 2.29 -8.08
N ILE A 383 23.18 2.32 -6.78
CA ILE A 383 23.19 3.51 -5.93
C ILE A 383 24.63 3.94 -5.74
N ASN A 384 25.04 5.06 -6.34
CA ASN A 384 26.38 5.61 -6.16
C ASN A 384 26.47 6.27 -4.78
N LEU A 385 27.44 5.84 -3.97
CA LEU A 385 27.72 6.42 -2.65
C LEU A 385 28.64 7.65 -2.79
N ASN A 386 29.69 7.51 -3.60
CA ASN A 386 30.58 8.56 -4.04
C ASN A 386 31.25 8.13 -5.37
N LYS A 387 32.35 8.79 -5.76
CA LYS A 387 33.11 8.46 -6.98
C LYS A 387 33.77 7.07 -6.97
N ASN A 388 33.93 6.46 -5.79
CA ASN A 388 34.63 5.18 -5.61
C ASN A 388 33.65 4.03 -5.36
N TYR A 389 32.65 4.24 -4.51
CA TYR A 389 31.79 3.17 -4.01
C TYR A 389 30.37 3.27 -4.55
N SER A 390 29.76 2.11 -4.77
CA SER A 390 28.34 1.98 -5.08
C SER A 390 27.75 0.71 -4.48
N VAL A 391 26.43 0.70 -4.29
CA VAL A 391 25.68 -0.48 -3.84
C VAL A 391 24.65 -0.83 -4.89
N MET A 392 24.69 -2.05 -5.39
CA MET A 392 23.75 -2.57 -6.38
C MET A 392 22.60 -3.32 -5.69
N LYS A 393 21.36 -2.99 -6.04
CA LYS A 393 20.14 -3.74 -5.72
C LYS A 393 20.10 -5.02 -6.57
N LYS A 394 20.35 -6.18 -5.96
CA LYS A 394 20.31 -7.50 -6.62
C LYS A 394 19.07 -8.30 -6.20
N ARG A 395 18.13 -8.45 -7.12
CA ARG A 395 16.89 -9.23 -6.94
C ARG A 395 17.19 -10.73 -6.75
N TYR A 396 16.51 -11.36 -5.80
CA TYR A 396 16.41 -12.80 -5.60
C TYR A 396 14.97 -13.17 -5.26
N LYS A 397 14.34 -13.99 -6.12
CA LYS A 397 12.95 -14.45 -6.01
C LYS A 397 12.90 -15.94 -6.37
N PRO A 398 13.12 -16.86 -5.41
CA PRO A 398 13.16 -18.29 -5.69
C PRO A 398 11.77 -18.86 -6.02
N ASN A 399 10.70 -18.29 -5.45
CA ASN A 399 9.31 -18.69 -5.69
C ASN A 399 8.36 -17.49 -5.50
N ILE A 400 7.06 -17.78 -5.41
CA ILE A 400 5.99 -16.79 -5.32
C ILE A 400 5.91 -16.08 -3.96
N ASN A 401 6.43 -16.70 -2.90
CA ASN A 401 6.34 -16.24 -1.52
C ASN A 401 7.54 -15.39 -1.08
N TYR A 402 8.67 -15.47 -1.78
CA TYR A 402 9.93 -14.91 -1.31
C TYR A 402 10.52 -13.94 -2.33
N LEU A 403 10.72 -12.69 -1.94
CA LEU A 403 11.36 -11.67 -2.76
C LEU A 403 12.29 -10.82 -1.90
N ILE A 404 13.57 -10.79 -2.25
CA ILE A 404 14.53 -9.89 -1.61
C ILE A 404 15.36 -9.11 -2.64
N TYR A 405 15.68 -7.87 -2.32
CA TYR A 405 16.69 -7.08 -3.00
C TYR A 405 17.94 -7.02 -2.12
N ASN A 406 18.96 -7.82 -2.43
CA ASN A 406 20.21 -7.85 -1.68
C ASN A 406 21.12 -6.68 -2.09
N PRO A 407 21.80 -6.02 -1.14
CA PRO A 407 22.86 -5.08 -1.46
C PRO A 407 24.13 -5.81 -1.91
N VAL A 408 24.70 -5.36 -3.02
CA VAL A 408 26.03 -5.79 -3.50
C VAL A 408 26.93 -4.58 -3.63
N LEU A 409 27.89 -4.47 -2.72
CA LEU A 409 28.89 -3.42 -2.68
C LEU A 409 29.92 -3.58 -3.82
N ASN A 410 30.24 -2.45 -4.45
CA ASN A 410 31.28 -2.32 -5.46
C ASN A 410 32.21 -1.16 -5.11
N GLY A 411 33.48 -1.24 -5.55
CA GLY A 411 34.46 -0.17 -5.44
C GLY A 411 35.46 -0.32 -4.29
N VAL A 412 35.39 -1.42 -3.53
CA VAL A 412 36.40 -1.73 -2.51
C VAL A 412 37.69 -2.16 -3.21
N LYS A 413 38.80 -1.53 -2.85
CA LYS A 413 40.10 -1.72 -3.53
C LYS A 413 40.61 -3.16 -3.45
N ASN A 414 40.40 -3.84 -2.32
CA ASN A 414 40.74 -5.25 -2.15
C ASN A 414 39.52 -6.12 -2.46
N ARG A 415 39.62 -6.93 -3.52
CA ARG A 415 38.54 -7.79 -3.99
C ARG A 415 38.11 -8.85 -2.96
N SER A 416 39.06 -9.43 -2.20
CA SER A 416 38.73 -10.41 -1.14
C SER A 416 37.87 -9.77 -0.06
N ILE A 417 38.24 -8.55 0.37
CA ILE A 417 37.46 -7.78 1.34
C ILE A 417 36.07 -7.47 0.79
N GLN A 418 35.97 -7.07 -0.48
CA GLN A 418 34.68 -6.81 -1.12
C GLN A 418 33.78 -8.05 -1.12
N ASP A 419 34.33 -9.19 -1.50
CA ASP A 419 33.62 -10.45 -1.61
C ASP A 419 33.15 -10.93 -0.22
N GLU A 420 33.99 -10.81 0.82
CA GLU A 420 33.63 -11.09 2.22
C GLU A 420 32.51 -10.18 2.74
N ILE A 421 32.56 -8.87 2.46
CA ILE A 421 31.48 -7.94 2.80
C ILE A 421 30.18 -8.38 2.12
N ASN A 422 30.23 -8.68 0.82
CA ASN A 422 29.05 -9.07 0.05
C ASN A 422 28.44 -10.40 0.49
N ILE A 423 29.26 -11.38 0.90
CA ILE A 423 28.78 -12.64 1.49
C ILE A 423 28.02 -12.35 2.79
N LYS A 424 28.59 -11.58 3.71
CA LYS A 424 27.95 -11.24 4.99
C LYS A 424 26.66 -10.44 4.79
N LEU A 425 26.68 -9.43 3.89
CA LEU A 425 25.49 -8.65 3.55
C LEU A 425 24.36 -9.52 3.01
N LYS A 426 24.71 -10.49 2.14
CA LYS A 426 23.74 -11.47 1.65
C LYS A 426 23.18 -12.28 2.82
N GLU A 427 24.01 -12.91 3.65
CA GLU A 427 23.56 -13.71 4.79
C GLU A 427 22.65 -12.92 5.76
N MET A 428 22.97 -11.65 6.01
CA MET A 428 22.17 -10.77 6.88
C MET A 428 20.82 -10.37 6.28
N SER A 429 20.70 -10.35 4.95
CA SER A 429 19.48 -9.94 4.23
C SER A 429 18.44 -11.07 4.10
N TYR A 430 18.85 -12.32 4.32
CA TYR A 430 17.94 -13.47 4.23
C TYR A 430 17.16 -13.63 5.54
N PHE A 431 15.84 -13.79 5.41
CA PHE A 431 15.03 -14.28 6.51
C PHE A 431 15.37 -15.72 6.84
N LYS A 432 15.48 -16.02 8.14
CA LYS A 432 15.63 -17.36 8.68
C LYS A 432 14.44 -17.63 9.59
N PRO A 433 13.47 -18.48 9.20
CA PRO A 433 12.37 -18.85 10.08
C PRO A 433 12.92 -19.59 11.31
N TYR A 434 12.21 -19.49 12.42
CA TYR A 434 12.55 -20.23 13.63
C TYR A 434 12.01 -21.65 13.53
N GLY A 435 12.84 -22.64 13.85
CA GLY A 435 12.42 -24.01 14.03
C GLY A 435 11.63 -24.19 15.33
N GLU A 436 11.05 -25.38 15.50
CA GLU A 436 10.33 -25.76 16.74
C GLU A 436 11.22 -25.69 18.00
N ASP A 437 12.55 -25.77 17.82
CA ASP A 437 13.55 -25.61 18.87
C ASP A 437 13.84 -24.15 19.21
N GLY A 438 13.13 -23.20 18.60
CA GLY A 438 13.32 -21.77 18.79
C GLY A 438 14.61 -21.23 18.16
N LYS A 439 15.27 -21.97 17.26
CA LYS A 439 16.49 -21.52 16.58
C LYS A 439 16.23 -21.15 15.13
N PRO A 440 16.92 -20.13 14.58
CA PRO A 440 16.85 -19.82 13.16
C PRO A 440 17.31 -21.02 12.33
N LYS A 441 16.52 -21.42 11.35
CA LYS A 441 16.80 -22.53 10.43
C LYS A 441 17.09 -21.98 9.04
N ASP A 442 18.14 -22.47 8.41
CA ASP A 442 18.35 -22.24 6.99
C ASP A 442 17.30 -23.05 6.21
N VAL A 443 16.55 -22.37 5.34
CA VAL A 443 15.53 -23.00 4.50
C VAL A 443 15.98 -22.91 3.05
N VAL A 444 16.07 -24.06 2.40
CA VAL A 444 16.21 -24.15 0.96
C VAL A 444 14.82 -24.00 0.37
N ILE A 445 14.58 -22.89 -0.33
CA ILE A 445 13.30 -22.61 -0.99
C ILE A 445 13.43 -23.04 -2.44
N SER A 446 12.60 -24.01 -2.84
CA SER A 446 12.44 -24.45 -4.22
C SER A 446 11.43 -23.59 -4.97
N LYS A 447 11.45 -23.66 -6.31
CA LYS A 447 10.53 -22.91 -7.18
C LYS A 447 9.07 -23.34 -7.00
N ASP A 448 8.85 -24.61 -6.71
CA ASP A 448 7.52 -25.21 -6.64
C ASP A 448 6.94 -25.19 -5.22
N ASP A 449 7.74 -24.75 -4.23
CA ASP A 449 7.28 -24.59 -2.85
C ASP A 449 6.19 -23.53 -2.74
N VAL A 450 5.09 -23.87 -2.07
CA VAL A 450 4.07 -22.92 -1.61
C VAL A 450 4.24 -22.77 -0.10
N LEU A 451 4.86 -21.67 0.33
CA LEU A 451 5.14 -21.41 1.73
C LEU A 451 3.89 -20.87 2.44
N THR A 452 3.78 -21.15 3.74
CA THR A 452 2.74 -20.61 4.64
C THR A 452 2.97 -19.15 5.04
N TYR A 453 3.97 -18.50 4.44
CA TYR A 453 4.33 -17.12 4.71
C TYR A 453 4.85 -16.44 3.44
N ASP A 454 4.79 -15.11 3.45
CA ASP A 454 5.48 -14.25 2.52
C ASP A 454 6.65 -13.56 3.19
N TYR A 455 7.75 -13.41 2.46
CA TYR A 455 8.87 -12.60 2.88
C TYR A 455 9.25 -11.61 1.78
N TYR A 456 9.19 -10.33 2.15
CA TYR A 456 9.72 -9.24 1.33
C TYR A 456 10.92 -8.63 2.03
N GLY A 457 12.05 -8.49 1.32
CA GLY A 457 13.25 -7.84 1.82
C GLY A 457 13.80 -6.78 0.86
N ASN A 458 14.34 -5.71 1.41
CA ASN A 458 14.97 -4.63 0.66
C ASN A 458 16.07 -3.98 1.51
N PHE A 459 16.74 -2.96 0.99
CA PHE A 459 17.63 -2.13 1.79
C PHE A 459 17.57 -0.66 1.40
N SER A 460 18.04 0.19 2.31
CA SER A 460 18.38 1.58 2.04
C SER A 460 19.77 1.91 2.60
N VAL A 461 20.35 3.02 2.14
CA VAL A 461 21.57 3.55 2.75
C VAL A 461 21.15 4.42 3.94
N LYS A 462 21.52 4.01 5.16
CA LYS A 462 21.20 4.74 6.39
C LYS A 462 22.18 5.87 6.64
N TYR A 463 23.46 5.60 6.41
CA TYR A 463 24.54 6.57 6.59
C TYR A 463 25.75 6.21 5.73
N PHE A 464 26.42 7.20 5.18
CA PHE A 464 27.70 7.02 4.51
C PHE A 464 28.56 8.26 4.67
N LYS A 465 29.76 8.09 5.23
CA LYS A 465 30.75 9.17 5.36
C LYS A 465 32.15 8.58 5.38
N LYS A 466 33.07 9.18 4.63
CA LYS A 466 34.46 8.75 4.49
C LYS A 466 34.54 7.28 4.07
N ASN A 467 34.77 6.37 5.02
CA ASN A 467 34.91 4.93 4.78
C ASN A 467 33.79 4.12 5.44
N LEU A 468 32.95 4.72 6.28
CA LEU A 468 31.85 4.02 6.95
C LEU A 468 30.61 4.01 6.08
N LEU A 469 30.08 2.81 5.83
CA LEU A 469 28.76 2.58 5.27
C LEU A 469 27.87 1.91 6.32
N ILE A 470 26.69 2.49 6.54
CA ILE A 470 25.60 1.85 7.29
C ILE A 470 24.43 1.66 6.34
N LEU A 471 24.02 0.41 6.19
CA LEU A 471 22.81 0.04 5.47
C LEU A 471 21.66 -0.18 6.45
N ASP A 472 20.43 -0.03 5.99
CA ASP A 472 19.22 -0.48 6.69
C ASP A 472 18.68 -1.66 5.87
N LEU A 473 18.92 -2.88 6.35
CA LEU A 473 18.43 -4.11 5.72
C LEU A 473 17.04 -4.39 6.27
N ILE A 474 16.01 -4.15 5.45
CA ILE A 474 14.61 -4.16 5.87
C ILE A 474 13.97 -5.46 5.40
N GLY A 475 13.19 -6.09 6.27
CA GLY A 475 12.38 -7.25 5.95
C GLY A 475 10.93 -7.10 6.42
N TYR A 476 10.03 -7.85 5.81
CA TYR A 476 8.65 -8.02 6.26
C TYR A 476 8.24 -9.47 6.08
N TYR A 477 8.08 -10.15 7.21
CA TYR A 477 7.62 -11.54 7.28
C TYR A 477 6.12 -11.56 7.56
N TYR A 478 5.33 -12.14 6.67
CA TYR A 478 3.89 -12.23 6.80
C TYR A 478 3.43 -13.68 6.76
N THR A 479 3.03 -14.25 7.90
CA THR A 479 2.32 -15.54 7.88
C THR A 479 0.97 -15.34 7.20
N ILE A 480 0.66 -16.16 6.19
CA ILE A 480 -0.59 -16.05 5.44
C ILE A 480 -1.76 -16.19 6.42
N GLY A 481 -2.74 -15.30 6.36
CA GLY A 481 -3.90 -15.29 7.26
C GLY A 481 -3.66 -14.63 8.63
N ALA A 482 -2.44 -14.20 8.95
CA ALA A 482 -2.19 -13.39 10.14
C ALA A 482 -2.80 -11.99 10.02
N ALA A 483 -3.11 -11.38 11.18
CA ALA A 483 -3.65 -10.02 11.25
C ALA A 483 -2.67 -8.97 10.69
N HIS A 484 -1.37 -9.18 10.87
CA HIS A 484 -0.30 -8.38 10.30
C HIS A 484 0.99 -9.20 10.21
N GLY A 485 1.94 -8.72 9.42
CA GLY A 485 3.30 -9.25 9.37
C GLY A 485 4.21 -8.61 10.41
N MET A 486 5.42 -9.16 10.52
CA MET A 486 6.48 -8.70 11.40
C MET A 486 7.58 -8.04 10.57
N PRO A 487 7.80 -6.72 10.71
CA PRO A 487 8.92 -6.07 10.08
C PRO A 487 10.22 -6.44 10.81
N THR A 488 11.32 -6.50 10.07
CA THR A 488 12.67 -6.69 10.61
C THR A 488 13.60 -5.62 10.06
N THR A 489 14.60 -5.21 10.85
CA THR A 489 15.70 -4.37 10.37
C THR A 489 17.03 -4.80 10.96
N LYS A 490 18.09 -4.75 10.15
CA LYS A 490 19.48 -4.87 10.59
C LYS A 490 20.30 -3.73 10.01
N THR A 491 21.19 -3.16 10.82
CA THR A 491 21.94 -1.94 10.47
C THR A 491 23.46 -2.17 10.48
N PRO A 492 24.01 -3.00 9.58
CA PRO A 492 25.44 -3.30 9.59
C PRO A 492 26.27 -2.03 9.37
N SER A 493 27.20 -1.77 10.30
CA SER A 493 28.18 -0.68 10.24
C SER A 493 29.50 -1.19 9.67
N ILE A 494 29.85 -0.78 8.45
CA ILE A 494 30.90 -1.43 7.65
C ILE A 494 32.00 -0.42 7.29
N ASP A 495 33.25 -0.73 7.66
CA ASP A 495 34.42 -0.04 7.12
C ASP A 495 34.77 -0.59 5.73
N LEU A 496 34.60 0.24 4.70
CA LEU A 496 34.82 -0.14 3.31
C LEU A 496 36.31 -0.31 2.93
N VAL A 497 37.25 0.05 3.82
CA VAL A 497 38.69 -0.15 3.61
C VAL A 497 39.15 -1.47 4.24
N THR A 498 38.73 -1.73 5.48
CA THR A 498 39.19 -2.91 6.24
C THR A 498 38.27 -4.11 6.12
N GLY A 499 37.00 -3.91 5.74
CA GLY A 499 35.97 -4.96 5.76
C GLY A 499 35.40 -5.25 7.13
N LYS A 500 35.78 -4.49 8.17
CA LYS A 500 35.28 -4.70 9.52
C LYS A 500 33.80 -4.31 9.61
N PHE A 501 33.00 -5.21 10.16
CA PHE A 501 31.64 -4.93 10.64
C PHE A 501 31.76 -4.56 12.12
N TYR A 502 31.41 -3.33 12.46
CA TYR A 502 31.51 -2.83 13.82
C TYR A 502 30.31 -3.26 14.68
N THR A 503 30.58 -3.56 15.94
CA THR A 503 29.56 -3.66 16.98
C THR A 503 29.44 -2.32 17.71
N ILE A 504 28.38 -2.13 18.49
CA ILE A 504 28.20 -0.91 19.28
C ILE A 504 29.38 -0.67 20.24
N GLY A 505 29.97 -1.74 20.77
CA GLY A 505 31.12 -1.68 21.66
C GLY A 505 32.39 -1.11 21.02
N ASP A 506 32.56 -1.25 19.69
CA ASP A 506 33.71 -0.70 18.97
C ASP A 506 33.76 0.84 18.97
N LEU A 507 32.65 1.51 19.32
CA LEU A 507 32.57 2.96 19.42
C LEU A 507 33.24 3.50 20.70
N PHE A 508 33.35 2.65 21.74
CA PHE A 508 33.71 3.08 23.09
C PHE A 508 35.14 2.72 23.49
N MET A 509 35.66 3.43 24.48
CA MET A 509 36.98 3.14 25.06
C MET A 509 36.96 1.83 25.86
N GLY A 510 38.04 1.06 25.74
CA GLY A 510 38.25 -0.12 26.59
C GLY A 510 38.31 0.27 28.07
N GLY A 511 37.76 -0.59 28.94
CA GLY A 511 37.74 -0.38 30.39
C GLY A 511 36.64 0.56 30.90
N VAL A 512 35.85 1.17 30.01
CA VAL A 512 34.67 1.98 30.38
C VAL A 512 33.41 1.10 30.40
N ASN A 513 32.58 1.25 31.43
CA ASN A 513 31.27 0.59 31.52
C ASN A 513 30.22 1.30 30.64
N TRP A 514 30.47 1.36 29.33
CA TRP A 514 29.60 2.04 28.38
C TRP A 514 28.18 1.44 28.36
N LEU A 515 28.05 0.11 28.53
CA LEU A 515 26.76 -0.58 28.56
C LEU A 515 25.89 -0.06 29.72
N GLY A 516 26.47 0.04 30.91
CA GLY A 516 25.79 0.56 32.09
C GLY A 516 25.41 2.03 31.96
N GLU A 517 26.27 2.86 31.38
CA GLU A 517 25.97 4.29 31.18
C GLU A 517 24.88 4.51 30.14
N LEU A 518 24.89 3.77 29.02
CA LEU A 518 23.81 3.83 28.03
C LEU A 518 22.46 3.38 28.61
N ASN A 519 22.45 2.32 29.44
CA ASN A 519 21.25 1.89 30.15
C ASN A 519 20.68 2.99 31.04
N LYS A 520 21.52 3.74 31.77
CA LYS A 520 21.08 4.87 32.58
C LYS A 520 20.46 5.98 31.74
N ILE A 521 21.08 6.30 30.60
CA ILE A 521 20.58 7.31 29.66
C ILE A 521 19.20 6.88 29.12
N ILE A 522 19.08 5.66 28.60
CA ILE A 522 17.83 5.13 28.06
C ILE A 522 16.74 5.07 29.13
N GLN A 523 17.05 4.58 30.34
CA GLN A 523 16.09 4.54 31.43
C GLN A 523 15.60 5.95 31.81
N LYS A 524 16.48 6.95 31.80
CA LYS A 524 16.10 8.35 32.01
C LYS A 524 15.18 8.84 30.90
N MET A 525 15.48 8.54 29.63
CA MET A 525 14.63 8.90 28.49
C MET A 525 13.22 8.30 28.65
N ILE A 526 13.13 6.99 28.92
CA ILE A 526 11.85 6.29 29.16
C ILE A 526 11.05 6.92 30.30
N ASN A 527 11.72 7.37 31.37
CA ASN A 527 11.05 7.90 32.56
C ASN A 527 10.62 9.36 32.45
N SER A 528 11.27 10.16 31.59
CA SER A 528 11.14 11.62 31.62
C SER A 528 10.75 12.27 30.30
N ASP A 529 10.89 11.58 29.17
CA ASP A 529 10.61 12.13 27.86
C ASP A 529 9.27 11.60 27.33
N PRO A 530 8.27 12.48 27.12
CA PRO A 530 6.94 12.10 26.62
C PRO A 530 6.95 11.35 25.29
N GLN A 531 8.00 11.50 24.47
CA GLN A 531 8.08 10.77 23.20
C GLN A 531 8.20 9.25 23.40
N TYR A 532 8.55 8.77 24.60
CA TYR A 532 8.70 7.35 24.92
C TYR A 532 7.58 6.82 25.83
N GLU A 533 6.43 7.52 25.91
CA GLU A 533 5.31 7.11 26.76
C GLU A 533 4.74 5.73 26.41
N TYR A 534 4.84 5.31 25.14
CA TYR A 534 4.40 3.99 24.68
C TYR A 534 5.35 2.84 25.08
N VAL A 535 6.51 3.14 25.67
CA VAL A 535 7.44 2.11 26.16
C VAL A 535 6.89 1.50 27.43
N ASN A 536 6.79 0.17 27.47
CA ASN A 536 6.49 -0.52 28.71
C ASN A 536 7.70 -0.43 29.65
N LYS A 537 7.57 0.40 30.69
CA LYS A 537 8.65 0.69 31.66
C LYS A 537 9.20 -0.56 32.33
N ASP A 538 8.37 -1.60 32.51
CA ASP A 538 8.79 -2.85 33.10
C ASP A 538 9.46 -3.80 32.09
N ALA A 539 9.26 -3.59 30.79
CA ALA A 539 9.82 -4.43 29.73
C ALA A 539 11.29 -4.11 29.44
N PHE A 540 11.69 -2.85 29.52
CA PHE A 540 13.11 -2.49 29.35
C PHE A 540 13.93 -2.92 30.57
N LYS A 541 14.86 -3.86 30.38
CA LYS A 541 15.79 -4.34 31.43
C LYS A 541 17.21 -3.83 31.23
N SER A 542 17.73 -3.96 30.01
CA SER A 542 19.06 -3.53 29.61
C SER A 542 19.16 -3.64 28.09
N ILE A 543 20.02 -2.82 27.47
CA ILE A 543 20.53 -3.12 26.14
C ILE A 543 21.45 -4.35 26.19
N ARG A 544 21.55 -5.07 25.07
CA ARG A 544 22.49 -6.19 24.91
C ARG A 544 23.87 -5.69 24.48
N ILE A 545 24.90 -6.51 24.68
CA ILE A 545 26.27 -6.21 24.19
C ILE A 545 26.32 -6.13 22.66
N ASP A 546 25.42 -6.86 21.99
CA ASP A 546 25.23 -6.93 20.55
C ASP A 546 23.93 -6.23 20.11
N GLN A 547 23.45 -5.25 20.89
CA GLN A 547 22.25 -4.48 20.56
C GLN A 547 22.37 -3.83 19.18
N ASP A 548 21.29 -3.90 18.40
CA ASP A 548 21.23 -3.25 17.11
C ASP A 548 21.27 -1.71 17.24
N PHE A 549 22.02 -1.07 16.35
CA PHE A 549 22.32 0.35 16.44
C PHE A 549 22.72 0.95 15.08
N TYR A 550 22.58 2.26 14.94
CA TYR A 550 23.22 3.01 13.86
C TYR A 550 23.66 4.40 14.32
N ILE A 551 24.36 5.13 13.47
CA ILE A 551 24.79 6.52 13.73
C ILE A 551 24.50 7.42 12.53
N ASP A 552 24.38 8.72 12.76
CA ASP A 552 24.24 9.75 11.69
C ASP A 552 25.38 10.79 11.68
N GLY A 553 26.48 10.51 12.41
CA GLY A 553 27.64 11.37 12.55
C GLY A 553 27.69 12.15 13.85
N ASP A 554 26.52 12.53 14.38
CA ASP A 554 26.39 13.30 15.62
C ASP A 554 25.65 12.54 16.73
N ASN A 555 24.92 11.48 16.37
CA ASN A 555 24.09 10.74 17.30
C ASN A 555 24.31 9.22 17.19
N LEU A 556 24.16 8.55 18.33
CA LEU A 556 23.96 7.12 18.43
C LEU A 556 22.47 6.82 18.47
N TYR A 557 22.01 5.87 17.66
CA TYR A 557 20.65 5.37 17.67
C TYR A 557 20.66 3.92 18.12
N ILE A 558 19.92 3.61 19.17
CA ILE A 558 19.71 2.24 19.66
C ILE A 558 18.24 1.91 19.48
N TYR A 559 17.94 0.79 18.83
CA TYR A 559 16.56 0.44 18.53
C TYR A 559 16.16 -0.95 18.98
N PHE A 560 14.86 -1.11 19.14
CA PHE A 560 14.19 -2.33 19.57
C PHE A 560 13.10 -2.68 18.55
N PRO A 561 13.02 -3.94 18.09
CA PRO A 561 11.95 -4.41 17.22
C PRO A 561 10.57 -4.28 17.90
N PRO A 562 9.48 -4.30 17.10
CA PRO A 562 8.12 -4.34 17.62
C PRO A 562 7.94 -5.46 18.65
N TYR A 563 7.15 -5.20 19.70
CA TYR A 563 6.89 -6.07 20.85
C TYR A 563 8.03 -6.28 21.86
N GLU A 564 9.27 -5.87 21.59
CA GLU A 564 10.36 -6.12 22.56
C GLU A 564 10.20 -5.28 23.83
N ILE A 565 9.93 -3.98 23.69
CA ILE A 565 9.75 -3.06 24.83
C ILE A 565 8.50 -2.17 24.72
N GLY A 566 7.62 -2.44 23.76
CA GLY A 566 6.39 -1.67 23.55
C GLY A 566 5.48 -2.29 22.48
N PRO A 567 4.31 -1.71 22.24
CA PRO A 567 3.31 -2.29 21.33
C PRO A 567 3.77 -2.22 19.86
N TYR A 568 3.18 -3.07 19.00
CA TYR A 568 3.45 -3.06 17.56
C TYR A 568 3.30 -1.70 16.90
N ALA A 569 2.27 -0.94 17.32
CA ALA A 569 1.96 0.38 16.78
C ALA A 569 3.09 1.40 16.98
N ALA A 570 3.97 1.20 17.97
CA ALA A 570 5.16 2.02 18.17
C ALA A 570 6.27 1.74 17.15
N GLY A 571 6.15 0.66 16.36
CA GLY A 571 7.16 0.24 15.38
C GLY A 571 8.50 -0.10 16.03
N PHE A 572 9.59 0.33 15.40
CA PHE A 572 10.93 0.20 15.96
C PHE A 572 11.19 1.33 16.95
N ILE A 573 11.12 1.02 18.24
CA ILE A 573 11.36 1.98 19.31
C ILE A 573 12.85 2.36 19.28
N THR A 574 13.15 3.62 18.97
CA THR A 574 14.52 4.09 18.74
C THR A 574 14.90 5.21 19.71
N PHE A 575 15.95 5.00 20.48
CA PHE A 575 16.56 5.99 21.37
C PHE A 575 17.67 6.72 20.63
N LYS A 576 17.51 8.04 20.48
CA LYS A 576 18.52 8.93 19.90
C LYS A 576 19.36 9.54 21.03
N ILE A 577 20.64 9.20 21.07
CA ILE A 577 21.60 9.66 22.08
C ILE A 577 22.66 10.53 21.40
N PRO A 578 22.68 11.85 21.64
CA PRO A 578 23.70 12.74 21.08
C PRO A 578 25.11 12.34 21.53
N PHE A 579 26.08 12.36 20.62
CA PHE A 579 27.48 12.11 20.94
C PHE A 579 28.05 13.08 21.96
N SER A 580 27.49 14.30 22.06
CA SER A 580 27.87 15.25 23.11
C SER A 580 27.63 14.70 24.51
N GLU A 581 26.56 13.93 24.72
CA GLU A 581 26.20 13.34 26.03
C GLU A 581 27.10 12.16 26.42
N ILE A 582 27.61 11.43 25.42
CA ILE A 582 28.46 10.24 25.61
C ILE A 582 29.92 10.47 25.22
N SER A 583 30.31 11.73 24.98
CA SER A 583 31.62 12.10 24.41
C SER A 583 32.82 11.64 25.25
N GLY A 584 32.63 11.55 26.57
CA GLY A 584 33.63 11.05 27.52
C GLY A 584 33.87 9.54 27.47
N MET A 585 33.02 8.78 26.77
CA MET A 585 33.15 7.32 26.62
C MET A 585 33.57 6.90 25.21
N ILE A 586 33.35 7.75 24.20
CA ILE A 586 33.68 7.47 22.80
C ILE A 586 35.20 7.36 22.62
N ASN A 587 35.66 6.27 21.99
CA ASN A 587 37.05 6.12 21.59
C ASN A 587 37.33 6.90 20.31
N LYS A 588 37.67 8.18 20.45
CA LYS A 588 37.96 9.07 19.31
C LYS A 588 39.19 8.67 18.48
N ASN A 589 40.08 7.86 19.06
CA ASN A 589 41.23 7.28 18.39
C ASN A 589 40.94 5.85 17.86
N GLY A 590 39.73 5.33 18.12
CA GLY A 590 39.31 4.00 17.72
C GLY A 590 38.99 3.92 16.23
N ALA A 591 39.20 2.74 15.64
CA ALA A 591 38.98 2.51 14.23
C ALA A 591 37.55 2.86 13.78
N PHE A 592 36.54 2.56 14.61
CA PHE A 592 35.15 2.89 14.29
C PHE A 592 34.94 4.41 14.19
N TYR A 593 35.32 5.18 15.20
CA TYR A 593 35.18 6.64 15.17
C TYR A 593 35.93 7.30 14.00
N LEU A 594 37.15 6.82 13.73
CA LEU A 594 37.99 7.29 12.63
C LEU A 594 37.48 6.91 11.23
N SER A 595 36.59 5.91 11.12
CA SER A 595 36.04 5.50 9.83
C SER A 595 35.08 6.54 9.22
N PHE A 596 34.50 7.42 10.06
CA PHE A 596 33.56 8.46 9.64
C PHE A 596 33.93 9.90 10.09
N ASN A 597 35.04 10.09 10.81
CA ASN A 597 35.58 11.41 11.16
C ASN A 597 36.88 11.75 10.44
#